data_AF-A0A9K3JC56-F1
#
_entry.id   AF-A0A9K3JC56-F1
#
_cell.length_a   1.000
_cell.length_b   1.000
_cell.length_c   1.000
_cell.angle_alpha   90.00
_cell.angle_beta   90.00
_cell.angle_gamma   90.00
#
_symmetry.space_group_name_H-M   'P 1'
#
loop_
_entity.id
_entity.type
_entity.pdbx_description
1 polymer ?
#
loop_
_entity_poly.entity_id
_entity_poly.type
_entity_poly.pdbx_seq_one_letter_code
_entity_poly.pdbx_strand_id
1 'polypeptide(L)'
;MGLLSGSIPWFTMMVVHKRSKLLQQVDDTMAVLHTHAIAGSLGGILTGLFSEPHLCYLFYGYPAKYMGLFAGLHHGHKQSIRYGVRQMGIQLLGILFVVVLNVVMTSLVCLFIQLFVPLRMSDEDMEIGDEAAHGEEAYAIWGQGERLENSRYSNYNDIEVPSKAGGGSVELT
;
A
#
# COMPACT_ATOMS: atom_id res chain seq x y z
N MET A 1 0.05 5.86 20.38
CA MET A 1 0.59 5.69 19.02
C MET A 1 0.07 4.42 18.36
N GLY A 2 0.45 3.22 18.85
CA GLY A 2 0.14 1.94 18.18
C GLY A 2 -1.34 1.72 17.83
N LEU A 3 -2.27 2.01 18.76
CA LEU A 3 -3.71 1.88 18.49
C LEU A 3 -4.16 2.73 17.28
N LEU A 4 -3.66 3.96 17.18
CA LEU A 4 -4.00 4.87 16.08
C LEU A 4 -3.34 4.43 14.78
N SER A 5 -2.08 4.00 14.85
CA SER A 5 -1.30 3.51 13.70
C SER A 5 -1.86 2.22 13.10
N GLY A 6 -2.58 1.40 13.86
CA GLY A 6 -3.32 0.25 13.32
C GLY A 6 -4.70 0.62 12.80
N SER A 7 -5.48 1.35 13.62
CA SER A 7 -6.90 1.61 13.32
C SER A 7 -7.13 2.61 12.20
N ILE A 8 -6.34 3.69 12.11
CA ILE A 8 -6.53 4.75 11.10
C ILE A 8 -6.16 4.26 9.70
N PRO A 9 -4.96 3.70 9.43
CA PRO A 9 -4.64 3.15 8.13
C PRO A 9 -5.64 2.09 7.67
N TRP A 10 -6.02 1.16 8.56
CA TRP A 10 -7.04 0.16 8.27
C TRP A 10 -8.38 0.80 7.88
N PHE A 11 -8.84 1.79 8.64
CA PHE A 11 -10.09 2.50 8.34
C PHE A 11 -10.01 3.22 6.99
N THR A 12 -8.89 3.88 6.69
CA THR A 12 -8.72 4.56 5.40
C THR A 12 -8.74 3.57 4.22
N MET A 13 -8.12 2.41 4.38
CA MET A 13 -8.05 1.36 3.35
C MET A 13 -9.40 0.64 3.17
N MET A 14 -10.08 0.28 4.25
CA MET A 14 -11.29 -0.55 4.19
C MET A 14 -12.57 0.23 3.97
N VAL A 15 -12.65 1.47 4.47
CA VAL A 15 -13.88 2.27 4.47
C VAL A 15 -13.76 3.47 3.55
N VAL A 16 -12.72 4.29 3.73
CA VAL A 16 -12.60 5.57 3.00
C VAL A 16 -12.29 5.32 1.53
N HIS A 17 -11.35 4.43 1.22
CA HIS A 17 -11.01 4.05 -0.16
C HIS A 17 -12.26 3.59 -0.92
N LYS A 18 -13.07 2.69 -0.34
CA LYS A 18 -14.29 2.17 -0.96
C LYS A 18 -15.41 3.19 -1.15
N ARG A 19 -15.39 4.32 -0.44
CA ARG A 19 -16.43 5.36 -0.50
C ARG A 19 -16.02 6.59 -1.31
N SER A 20 -14.74 6.73 -1.64
CA SER A 20 -14.21 7.90 -2.32
C SER A 20 -13.93 7.58 -3.79
N LYS A 21 -14.66 8.24 -4.70
CA LYS A 21 -14.43 8.12 -6.15
C LYS A 21 -13.00 8.49 -6.54
N LEU A 22 -12.38 9.46 -5.84
CA LEU A 22 -11.01 9.88 -6.11
C LEU A 22 -9.99 8.82 -5.70
N LEU A 23 -10.19 8.16 -4.56
CA LEU A 23 -9.26 7.12 -4.12
C LEU A 23 -9.43 5.84 -4.95
N GLN A 24 -10.62 5.56 -5.47
CA GLN A 24 -10.86 4.44 -6.39
C GLN A 24 -10.20 4.62 -7.76
N GLN A 25 -9.85 5.85 -8.14
CA GLN A 25 -9.03 6.09 -9.34
C GLN A 25 -7.54 5.81 -9.11
N VAL A 26 -7.12 5.67 -7.85
CA VAL A 26 -5.74 5.34 -7.49
C VAL A 26 -5.65 3.82 -7.36
N ASP A 27 -5.00 3.19 -8.34
CA ASP A 27 -4.70 1.76 -8.31
C ASP A 27 -3.54 1.50 -7.33
N ASP A 28 -3.89 1.25 -6.07
CA ASP A 28 -2.96 1.00 -4.96
C ASP A 28 -2.96 -0.50 -4.59
N THR A 29 -2.42 -1.32 -5.51
CA THR A 29 -2.45 -2.80 -5.44
C THR A 29 -1.91 -3.37 -4.11
N MET A 30 -0.88 -2.72 -3.55
CA MET A 30 -0.22 -3.13 -2.31
C MET A 30 -0.64 -2.28 -1.09
N ALA A 31 -1.68 -1.44 -1.24
CA ALA A 31 -2.16 -0.51 -0.21
C ALA A 31 -1.07 0.41 0.39
N VAL A 32 -0.08 0.80 -0.41
CA VAL A 32 1.10 1.57 0.01
C VAL A 32 0.69 2.97 0.45
N LEU A 33 -0.28 3.60 -0.21
CA LEU A 33 -0.77 4.94 0.18
C LEU A 33 -1.28 4.92 1.62
N HIS A 34 -2.07 3.91 1.96
CA HIS A 34 -2.71 3.80 3.26
C HIS A 34 -1.72 3.36 4.35
N THR A 35 -0.95 2.32 4.08
CA THR A 35 -0.04 1.70 5.06
C THR A 35 1.25 2.47 5.27
N HIS A 36 1.69 3.29 4.31
CA HIS A 36 2.92 4.06 4.39
C HIS A 36 2.67 5.56 4.43
N ALA A 37 1.99 6.14 3.43
CA ALA A 37 1.86 7.59 3.35
C ALA A 37 0.94 8.15 4.46
N ILE A 38 -0.25 7.54 4.65
CA ILE A 38 -1.18 7.94 5.71
C ILE A 38 -0.62 7.58 7.09
N ALA A 39 -0.12 6.35 7.26
CA ALA A 39 0.46 5.91 8.54
C ALA A 39 1.69 6.75 8.94
N GLY A 40 2.57 7.06 8.00
CA GLY A 40 3.75 7.90 8.21
C GLY A 40 3.38 9.34 8.55
N SER A 41 2.43 9.94 7.83
CA SER A 41 1.91 11.28 8.14
C SER A 41 1.29 11.33 9.54
N LEU A 42 0.50 10.31 9.89
CA LEU A 42 -0.05 10.15 11.24
C LEU A 42 1.06 10.06 12.29
N GLY A 43 2.11 9.29 12.04
CA GLY A 43 3.28 9.21 12.93
C GLY A 43 3.95 10.57 13.15
N GLY A 44 4.10 11.38 12.10
CA GLY A 44 4.61 12.74 12.17
C GLY A 44 3.73 13.66 13.04
N ILE A 45 2.41 13.65 12.80
CA ILE A 45 1.42 14.42 13.56
C ILE A 45 1.46 14.03 15.04
N LEU A 46 1.43 12.73 15.33
CA LEU A 46 1.42 12.25 16.69
C LEU A 46 2.73 12.57 17.40
N THR A 47 3.88 12.49 16.72
CA THR A 47 5.17 12.95 17.27
C THR A 47 5.12 14.44 17.63
N GLY A 48 4.46 15.26 16.81
CA GLY A 48 4.23 16.67 17.13
C GLY A 48 3.36 16.88 18.37
N LEU A 49 2.43 15.97 18.67
CA LEU A 49 1.56 16.04 19.85
C LEU A 49 2.24 15.53 21.13
N PHE A 50 2.90 14.38 21.03
CA PHE A 50 3.32 13.55 22.18
C PHE A 50 4.82 13.53 22.45
N SER A 51 5.66 14.28 21.72
CA SER A 51 7.10 14.27 21.99
C SER A 51 7.41 14.74 23.41
N GLU A 52 8.08 13.87 24.18
CA GLU A 52 8.38 14.11 25.59
C GLU A 52 9.74 14.81 25.73
N PRO A 53 9.81 16.02 26.33
CA PRO A 53 11.05 16.79 26.42
C PRO A 53 12.20 16.06 27.11
N HIS A 54 11.91 15.27 28.15
CA HIS A 54 12.94 14.48 28.84
C HIS A 54 13.56 13.44 27.90
N LEU A 55 12.74 12.72 27.12
CA LEU A 55 13.23 11.73 26.16
C LEU A 55 14.00 12.39 25.00
N CYS A 56 13.53 13.55 24.53
CA CYS A 56 14.26 14.33 23.54
C CYS A 56 15.61 14.83 24.08
N TYR A 57 15.69 15.25 25.34
CA TYR A 57 16.94 15.66 25.97
C TYR A 57 17.97 14.52 26.01
N LEU A 58 17.53 13.31 26.38
CA LEU A 58 18.41 12.12 26.39
C LEU A 58 19.04 11.82 25.03
N PHE A 59 18.31 12.06 23.94
CA PHE A 59 18.80 11.80 22.58
C PHE A 59 19.64 12.95 22.00
N TYR A 60 19.21 14.19 22.21
CA TYR A 60 19.83 15.35 21.56
C TYR A 60 20.88 16.07 22.42
N GLY A 61 20.92 15.86 23.74
CA GLY A 61 21.86 16.54 24.65
C GLY A 61 21.70 18.07 24.72
N TYR A 62 20.62 18.61 24.14
CA TYR A 62 20.30 20.04 24.14
C TYR A 62 19.17 20.34 25.12
N PRO A 63 19.12 21.56 25.73
CA PRO A 63 18.05 21.97 26.62
C PRO A 63 16.68 21.66 26.01
N ALA A 64 15.72 21.29 26.87
CA ALA A 64 14.37 20.78 26.57
C ALA A 64 13.50 21.74 25.74
N LYS A 65 13.93 21.98 24.50
CA LYS A 65 13.31 22.86 23.49
C LYS A 65 12.52 22.09 22.45
N TYR A 66 12.71 20.77 22.42
CA TYR A 66 11.97 19.82 21.59
C TYR A 66 10.93 19.17 22.48
N MET A 67 9.67 19.51 22.27
CA MET A 67 8.55 18.96 23.03
C MET A 67 7.30 19.03 22.16
N GLY A 68 6.38 18.11 22.41
CA GLY A 68 5.12 18.04 21.72
C GLY A 68 4.15 19.09 22.25
N LEU A 69 3.06 19.31 21.50
CA LEU A 69 2.04 20.27 21.88
C LEU A 69 1.45 20.00 23.27
N PHE A 70 1.22 18.73 23.62
CA PHE A 70 0.66 18.39 24.93
C PHE A 70 1.61 18.66 26.09
N ALA A 71 2.90 18.33 25.95
CA ALA A 71 3.91 18.68 26.94
C ALA A 71 4.07 20.21 27.07
N GLY A 72 4.05 20.93 25.94
CA GLY A 72 4.11 22.39 25.91
C GLY A 72 2.95 23.07 26.64
N LEU A 73 1.73 22.57 26.45
CA LEU A 73 0.52 23.01 27.14
C LEU A 73 0.53 22.63 28.62
N HIS A 74 0.95 21.41 28.95
CA HIS A 74 1.01 20.91 30.33
C HIS A 74 1.94 21.75 31.21
N HIS A 75 3.10 22.18 30.69
CA HIS A 75 4.00 23.07 31.41
C HIS A 75 3.44 24.49 31.60
N GLY A 76 2.47 24.93 30.80
CA GLY A 76 1.73 26.19 31.00
C GLY A 76 2.48 27.51 30.76
N HIS A 77 3.80 27.49 30.55
CA HIS A 77 4.58 28.70 30.31
C HIS A 77 4.49 29.13 28.84
N LYS A 78 4.49 30.44 28.55
CA LYS A 78 4.40 30.96 27.16
C LYS A 78 5.46 30.35 26.22
N GLN A 79 6.67 30.13 26.75
CA GLN A 79 7.77 29.55 26.00
C GLN A 79 7.59 28.05 25.70
N SER A 80 7.06 27.25 26.64
CA SER A 80 6.80 25.83 26.41
C SER A 80 5.70 25.62 25.38
N ILE A 81 4.63 26.43 25.46
CA ILE A 81 3.54 26.41 24.47
C ILE A 81 4.09 26.77 23.08
N ARG A 82 4.93 27.80 22.98
CA ARG A 82 5.57 28.18 21.72
C ARG A 82 6.43 27.04 21.13
N TYR A 83 7.16 26.29 21.97
CA TYR A 83 7.93 25.14 21.51
C TYR A 83 7.05 23.99 21.02
N GLY A 84 5.97 23.68 21.74
CA GLY A 84 5.00 22.66 21.33
C GLY A 84 4.31 23.01 20.00
N VAL A 85 3.85 24.26 19.84
CA VAL A 85 3.26 24.74 18.58
C VAL A 85 4.28 24.71 17.44
N ARG A 86 5.53 25.13 17.70
CA ARG A 86 6.61 25.05 16.72
C ARG A 86 6.86 23.61 16.29
N GLN A 87 6.86 22.66 17.23
CA GLN A 87 7.07 21.24 16.93
C GLN A 87 5.97 20.71 16.00
N MET A 88 4.70 21.00 16.29
CA MET A 88 3.59 20.66 15.38
C MET A 88 3.78 21.26 13.99
N GLY A 89 4.14 22.54 13.91
CA GLY A 89 4.37 23.22 12.63
C GLY A 89 5.49 22.58 11.81
N ILE A 90 6.60 22.22 12.45
CA ILE A 90 7.73 21.56 11.77
C ILE A 90 7.33 20.17 11.27
N GLN A 91 6.57 19.39 12.04
CA GLN A 91 6.10 18.08 11.60
C GLN A 91 5.17 18.18 10.39
N LEU A 92 4.22 19.12 10.41
CA LEU A 92 3.33 19.36 9.27
C LEU A 92 4.09 19.85 8.04
N LEU A 93 5.07 20.76 8.22
CA LEU A 93 5.92 21.23 7.12
C LEU A 93 6.75 20.08 6.54
N GLY A 94 7.31 19.21 7.39
CA GLY A 94 8.06 18.03 6.96
C GLY A 94 7.19 17.05 6.16
N ILE A 95 5.96 16.78 6.62
CA ILE A 95 5.00 15.94 5.88
C ILE A 95 4.71 16.57 4.51
N LEU A 96 4.38 17.87 4.47
CA LEU A 96 4.09 18.57 3.22
C LEU A 96 5.28 18.52 2.26
N PHE A 97 6.49 18.77 2.76
CA PHE A 97 7.72 18.73 1.97
C PHE A 97 7.92 17.35 1.34
N VAL A 98 7.81 16.28 2.14
CA VAL A 98 8.00 14.90 1.65
C VAL A 98 6.92 14.53 0.64
N VAL A 99 5.65 14.88 0.88
CA VAL A 99 4.56 14.62 -0.07
C VAL A 99 4.80 15.32 -1.40
N VAL A 100 5.08 16.62 -1.37
CA VAL A 100 5.32 17.41 -2.59
C VAL A 100 6.54 16.89 -3.34
N LEU A 101 7.64 16.61 -2.63
CA LEU A 101 8.86 16.10 -3.24
C LEU A 101 8.61 14.76 -3.94
N ASN A 102 7.91 13.82 -3.28
CA ASN A 102 7.62 12.51 -3.88
C ASN A 102 6.67 12.61 -5.06
N VAL A 103 5.59 13.40 -4.96
CA VAL A 103 4.67 13.59 -6.08
C VAL A 103 5.42 14.18 -7.28
N VAL A 104 6.18 15.26 -7.08
CA VAL A 104 6.90 15.91 -8.18
C VAL A 104 7.97 14.99 -8.77
N MET A 105 8.85 14.43 -7.94
CA MET A 105 9.99 13.66 -8.45
C MET A 105 9.55 12.33 -9.06
N THR A 106 8.63 11.60 -8.43
CA THR A 106 8.11 10.35 -8.99
C THR A 106 7.39 10.60 -10.30
N SER A 107 6.56 11.64 -10.40
CA SER A 107 5.92 12.00 -11.68
C SER A 107 6.95 12.35 -12.76
N LEU A 108 7.97 13.14 -12.46
CA LEU A 108 9.03 13.47 -13.43
C LEU A 108 9.77 12.22 -13.91
N VAL A 109 10.12 11.30 -13.00
CA VAL A 109 10.79 10.05 -13.34
C VAL A 109 9.89 9.17 -14.21
N CYS A 110 8.63 8.98 -13.84
CA CYS A 110 7.67 8.21 -14.63
C CYS A 110 7.48 8.80 -16.03
N LEU A 111 7.27 10.12 -16.14
CA LEU A 111 7.11 10.79 -17.43
C LEU A 111 8.37 10.71 -18.29
N PHE A 112 9.55 10.78 -17.68
CA PHE A 112 10.82 10.62 -18.39
C PHE A 112 10.99 9.20 -18.94
N ILE A 113 10.71 8.17 -18.13
CA ILE A 113 10.80 6.77 -18.58
C ILE A 113 9.77 6.47 -19.67
N GLN A 114 8.58 7.06 -19.58
CA GLN A 114 7.51 6.91 -20.56
C GLN A 114 7.93 7.38 -21.98
N LEU A 115 8.98 8.21 -22.11
CA LEU A 115 9.53 8.59 -23.41
C LEU A 115 10.21 7.42 -24.14
N PHE A 116 10.64 6.39 -23.42
CA PHE A 116 11.39 5.26 -23.97
C PHE A 116 10.60 3.95 -23.97
N VAL A 117 9.81 3.70 -22.91
CA VAL A 117 9.09 2.43 -22.72
C VAL A 117 7.71 2.71 -22.13
N PRO A 118 6.63 2.07 -22.60
CA PRO A 118 5.32 2.17 -21.98
C PRO A 118 5.37 1.62 -20.54
N LEU A 119 5.02 2.46 -19.57
CA LEU A 119 5.00 2.07 -18.15
C LEU A 119 3.80 1.21 -17.75
N ARG A 120 2.76 1.19 -18.58
CA ARG A 120 1.53 0.42 -18.37
C ARG A 120 1.25 -0.39 -19.62
N MET A 121 0.88 -1.64 -19.41
CA MET A 121 0.41 -2.56 -20.45
C MET A 121 -0.87 -2.02 -21.11
N SER A 122 -1.16 -2.45 -22.34
CA SER A 122 -2.40 -2.09 -23.03
C SER A 122 -3.62 -2.58 -22.24
N ASP A 123 -4.78 -1.93 -22.40
CA ASP A 123 -5.99 -2.36 -21.69
C ASP A 123 -6.43 -3.77 -22.12
N GLU A 124 -6.22 -4.14 -23.39
CA GLU A 124 -6.50 -5.50 -23.93
C GLU A 124 -5.61 -6.57 -23.28
N ASP A 125 -4.29 -6.34 -23.26
CA ASP A 125 -3.35 -7.29 -22.64
C ASP A 125 -3.55 -7.36 -21.10
N MET A 126 -4.06 -6.29 -20.48
CA MET A 126 -4.36 -6.22 -19.04
C MET A 126 -5.61 -7.01 -18.65
N GLU A 127 -6.57 -7.17 -19.56
CA GLU A 127 -7.70 -8.09 -19.37
C GLU A 127 -7.25 -9.56 -19.43
N ILE A 128 -6.26 -9.89 -20.27
CA ILE A 128 -5.67 -11.23 -20.37
C ILE A 128 -4.76 -11.51 -19.16
N GLY A 129 -3.94 -10.54 -18.76
CA GLY A 129 -3.08 -10.62 -17.58
C GLY A 129 -1.81 -11.43 -17.81
N ASP A 130 -1.58 -12.43 -16.96
CA ASP A 130 -0.30 -13.16 -16.87
C ASP A 130 0.04 -13.91 -18.17
N GLU A 131 -0.98 -14.43 -18.86
CA GLU A 131 -0.81 -15.10 -20.15
C GLU A 131 -0.26 -14.14 -21.23
N ALA A 132 -0.71 -12.88 -21.24
CA ALA A 132 -0.20 -11.87 -22.18
C ALA A 132 1.22 -11.41 -21.83
N ALA A 133 1.56 -11.33 -20.54
CA ALA A 133 2.87 -10.87 -20.07
C ALA A 133 3.96 -11.95 -20.12
N HIS A 134 3.60 -13.20 -19.79
CA HIS A 134 4.54 -14.29 -19.54
C HIS A 134 4.23 -15.57 -20.34
N GLY A 135 3.08 -15.68 -21.00
CA GLY A 135 2.69 -16.88 -21.77
C GLY A 135 2.30 -18.06 -20.89
N GLU A 136 2.02 -17.82 -19.61
CA GLU A 136 1.68 -18.83 -18.60
C GLU A 136 0.40 -18.43 -17.86
N GLU A 137 -0.39 -19.43 -17.47
CA GLU A 137 -1.53 -19.23 -16.57
C GLU A 137 -1.11 -19.53 -15.13
N ALA A 138 -1.25 -18.56 -14.24
CA ALA A 138 -0.92 -18.69 -12.82
C ALA A 138 -1.68 -19.84 -12.11
N TYR A 139 -2.87 -20.19 -12.60
CA TYR A 139 -3.68 -21.30 -12.10
C TYR A 139 -4.19 -22.17 -13.25
N ALA A 140 -3.53 -23.30 -13.51
CA ALA A 140 -4.11 -24.35 -14.35
C ALA A 140 -5.25 -25.06 -13.59
N ILE A 141 -6.47 -24.50 -13.64
CA ILE A 141 -7.70 -25.17 -13.16
C ILE A 141 -8.05 -26.41 -14.01
N TRP A 142 -7.29 -26.67 -15.07
CA TRP A 142 -7.40 -27.86 -15.92
C TRP A 142 -6.68 -29.10 -15.36
N GLY A 143 -6.77 -29.29 -14.04
CA GLY A 143 -6.45 -30.53 -13.33
C GLY A 143 -7.62 -31.51 -13.21
N GLN A 144 -8.81 -31.17 -13.73
CA GLN A 144 -9.84 -32.16 -14.09
C GLN A 144 -9.74 -32.48 -15.59
N GLY A 145 -8.71 -33.25 -15.95
CA GLY A 145 -8.87 -34.38 -16.87
C GLY A 145 -9.24 -34.15 -18.34
N GLU A 146 -9.25 -32.94 -18.90
CA GLU A 146 -9.29 -32.79 -20.36
C GLU A 146 -7.88 -32.70 -20.92
N ARG A 147 -7.32 -33.89 -21.12
CA ARG A 147 -6.18 -34.12 -22.00
C ARG A 147 -6.54 -33.53 -23.35
N LEU A 148 -5.90 -32.41 -23.73
CA LEU A 148 -6.02 -31.78 -25.05
C LEU A 148 -5.74 -32.82 -26.14
N GLU A 149 -6.81 -33.41 -26.66
CA GLU A 149 -6.79 -34.32 -27.79
C GLU A 149 -6.67 -33.50 -29.07
N ASN A 150 -5.51 -32.87 -29.26
CA ASN A 150 -5.18 -32.26 -30.55
C ASN A 150 -3.69 -32.35 -30.91
N SER A 151 -2.98 -33.32 -30.33
CA SER A 151 -1.75 -33.82 -30.96
C SER A 151 -2.14 -34.90 -31.96
N ARG A 152 -2.09 -34.58 -33.25
CA ARG A 152 -2.26 -35.50 -34.38
C ARG A 152 -1.14 -36.56 -34.49
N TYR A 153 -0.49 -36.90 -33.39
CA TYR A 153 0.62 -37.85 -33.26
C TYR A 153 0.62 -38.48 -31.86
N SER A 154 -0.19 -39.52 -31.65
CA SER A 154 0.05 -40.47 -30.54
C SER A 154 -0.59 -41.83 -30.82
N ASN A 155 -0.18 -42.47 -31.91
CA ASN A 155 -0.28 -43.93 -31.99
C ASN A 155 0.79 -44.53 -31.08
N TYR A 156 0.48 -44.80 -29.81
CA TYR A 156 1.09 -45.90 -29.06
C TYR A 156 0.37 -46.14 -27.72
N ASN A 157 -0.24 -47.32 -27.61
CA ASN A 157 -0.58 -48.09 -26.42
C ASN A 157 -1.73 -47.60 -25.51
N ASP A 158 -2.91 -48.13 -25.84
CA ASP A 158 -3.95 -48.50 -24.88
C ASP A 158 -3.38 -49.44 -23.80
N ILE A 159 -3.39 -48.98 -22.54
CA ILE A 159 -3.47 -49.86 -21.39
C ILE A 159 -4.65 -49.37 -20.57
N GLU A 160 -5.72 -50.14 -20.65
CA GLU A 160 -6.98 -49.96 -19.95
C GLU A 160 -6.77 -49.75 -18.44
N VAL A 161 -7.33 -48.68 -17.90
CA VAL A 161 -7.54 -48.53 -16.45
C VAL A 161 -9.04 -48.35 -16.22
N PRO A 162 -9.68 -49.17 -15.35
CA PRO A 162 -11.13 -49.25 -15.28
C PRO A 162 -11.76 -48.00 -14.64
N SER A 163 -12.92 -47.64 -15.19
CA SER A 163 -13.82 -46.59 -14.71
C SER A 163 -14.17 -46.75 -13.23
N LYS A 164 -14.02 -45.69 -12.44
CA LYS A 164 -14.75 -45.53 -11.17
C LYS A 164 -15.65 -44.31 -11.21
N ALA A 165 -16.92 -44.60 -10.92
CA ALA A 165 -18.06 -43.73 -10.94
C ALA A 165 -18.14 -42.77 -9.75
N GLY A 166 -18.73 -41.59 -10.02
CA GLY A 166 -19.64 -40.89 -9.11
C GLY A 166 -19.05 -39.75 -8.27
N GLY A 167 -19.61 -38.54 -8.42
CA GLY A 167 -19.54 -37.53 -7.37
C GLY A 167 -19.77 -36.07 -7.76
N GLY A 168 -21.03 -35.68 -8.02
CA GLY A 168 -21.66 -34.42 -7.61
C GLY A 168 -21.04 -33.06 -8.00
N SER A 169 -21.72 -32.34 -8.90
CA SER A 169 -21.58 -30.91 -9.16
C SER A 169 -22.06 -30.06 -7.98
N VAL A 170 -21.25 -29.08 -7.55
CA VAL A 170 -21.67 -28.02 -6.61
C VAL A 170 -21.66 -26.69 -7.37
N GLU A 171 -22.84 -26.12 -7.55
CA GLU A 171 -23.10 -24.81 -8.13
C GLU A 171 -22.99 -23.76 -7.02
N LEU A 172 -22.15 -22.73 -7.19
CA LEU A 172 -22.04 -21.60 -6.27
C LEU A 172 -22.71 -20.38 -6.90
N THR A 173 -23.77 -19.91 -6.23
CA THR A 173 -24.41 -18.61 -6.44
C THR A 173 -23.78 -17.53 -5.57
#